data_AF-A0A5B8B182-F1
#
_entry.id   AF-A0A5B8B182-F1
#
_cell.length_a   1.000
_cell.length_b   1.000
_cell.length_c   1.000
_cell.angle_alpha   90.00
_cell.angle_beta   90.00
_cell.angle_gamma   90.00
#
_symmetry.space_group_name_H-M   'P 1'
#
loop_
_entity.id
_entity.type
_entity.pdbx_description
1 polymer ?
#
loop_
_entity_poly.entity_id
_entity_poly.type
_entity_poly.pdbx_seq_one_letter_code
_entity_poly.pdbx_strand_id
1 'polypeptide(L)' 'MTSHQPVENHIEAIAREAYDRCHPDDTFEALKHRATFSKEDSGLLGQWLAFARDKAGVAAGIEEDGFGPQPQ' A
#
# COMPACT_ATOMS: atom_id res chain seq x y z
N MET A 1 11.24 12.27 -22.54
CA MET A 1 10.49 11.11 -22.00
C MET A 1 11.11 10.77 -20.67
N THR A 2 10.62 11.39 -19.60
CA THR A 2 11.21 11.27 -18.26
C THR A 2 10.79 9.92 -17.69
N SER A 3 11.69 8.94 -17.74
CA SER A 3 11.52 7.65 -17.07
C SER A 3 11.47 7.85 -15.55
N HIS A 4 10.29 8.16 -15.02
CA HIS A 4 9.99 8.10 -13.57
C HIS A 4 9.81 6.63 -13.09
N GLN A 5 10.14 5.65 -13.93
CA GLN A 5 9.69 4.27 -13.73
C GLN A 5 10.38 3.41 -12.65
N PRO A 6 11.50 3.79 -11.99
CA PRO A 6 12.05 2.94 -10.93
C PRO A 6 11.44 3.18 -9.54
N VAL A 7 11.03 4.41 -9.23
CA VAL A 7 10.60 4.76 -7.85
C VAL A 7 9.17 4.30 -7.57
N GLU A 8 8.26 4.42 -8.54
CA GLU A 8 6.87 3.96 -8.36
C GLU A 8 6.82 2.44 -8.23
N ASN A 9 7.61 1.74 -9.06
CA ASN A 9 7.70 0.28 -8.99
C ASN A 9 8.36 -0.21 -7.69
N HIS A 10 9.29 0.57 -7.13
CA HIS A 10 9.91 0.28 -5.84
C HIS A 10 8.93 0.49 -4.67
N ILE A 11 8.16 1.59 -4.69
CA ILE A 11 7.10 1.88 -3.72
C ILE A 11 6.01 0.80 -3.78
N GLU A 12 5.53 0.43 -4.98
CA GLU A 12 4.53 -0.63 -5.12
C GLU A 12 5.06 -1.99 -4.62
N ALA A 13 6.34 -2.30 -4.84
CA ALA A 13 6.95 -3.53 -4.34
C ALA A 13 6.98 -3.57 -2.81
N ILE A 14 7.35 -2.47 -2.15
CA ILE A 14 7.36 -2.37 -0.68
C ILE A 14 5.93 -2.47 -0.13
N ALA A 15 4.97 -1.78 -0.75
CA ALA A 15 3.56 -1.85 -0.34
C ALA A 15 3.01 -3.28 -0.48
N ARG A 16 3.31 -3.94 -1.60
CA ARG A 16 2.91 -5.33 -1.87
C ARG A 16 3.48 -6.29 -0.84
N GLU A 17 4.78 -6.23 -0.56
CA GLU A 17 5.43 -7.12 0.40
C GLU A 17 4.90 -6.93 1.83
N ALA A 18 4.65 -5.68 2.23
CA ALA A 18 4.06 -5.38 3.53
C ALA A 18 2.59 -5.83 3.64
N TYR A 19 1.81 -5.67 2.56
CA TYR A 19 0.42 -6.12 2.50
C TYR A 19 0.31 -7.64 2.54
N ASP A 20 1.09 -8.35 1.72
CA ASP A 20 1.14 -9.82 1.62
C ASP A 20 1.52 -10.48 2.96
N ARG A 21 2.49 -9.87 3.68
CA ARG A 21 2.86 -10.31 5.03
C ARG A 21 1.72 -10.19 6.05
N CYS A 22 0.88 -9.17 5.90
CA CYS A 22 -0.23 -8.89 6.81
C CYS A 22 -1.50 -9.66 6.42
N HIS A 23 -1.66 -9.97 5.14
CA HIS A 23 -2.81 -10.65 4.56
C HIS A 23 -2.36 -11.87 3.74
N PRO A 24 -2.13 -13.04 4.36
CA PRO A 24 -1.76 -14.25 3.62
C PRO A 24 -2.88 -14.80 2.73
N ASP A 25 -4.12 -14.32 2.90
CA ASP A 25 -5.30 -14.73 2.13
C ASP A 25 -5.71 -13.68 1.06
N ASP A 26 -5.17 -12.46 1.14
CA ASP A 26 -5.49 -11.37 0.21
C ASP A 26 -4.21 -10.87 -0.48
N THR A 27 -4.35 -10.29 -1.68
CA THR A 27 -3.20 -9.82 -2.44
C THR A 27 -3.35 -8.35 -2.78
N PHE A 28 -2.22 -7.64 -2.82
CA PHE A 28 -2.21 -6.24 -3.21
C PHE A 28 -2.86 -5.98 -4.59
N GLU A 29 -2.79 -6.97 -5.49
CA GLU A 29 -3.47 -6.94 -6.79
C GLU A 29 -5.00 -7.02 -6.65
N ALA A 30 -5.51 -7.87 -5.75
CA ALA A 30 -6.93 -7.93 -5.41
C ALA A 30 -7.40 -6.61 -4.77
N LEU A 31 -6.61 -6.04 -3.84
CA LEU A 31 -6.88 -4.72 -3.29
C LEU A 31 -6.97 -3.63 -4.37
N LYS A 32 -6.04 -3.60 -5.35
CA LYS A 32 -6.11 -2.65 -6.49
C LYS A 32 -7.39 -2.80 -7.30
N HIS A 33 -7.82 -4.04 -7.53
CA HIS A 33 -9.05 -4.32 -8.26
C HIS A 33 -10.28 -3.84 -7.48
N ARG A 34 -10.33 -4.10 -6.17
CA ARG A 34 -11.41 -3.64 -5.28
C ARG A 34 -11.42 -2.13 -5.09
N ALA A 35 -10.25 -1.50 -5.04
CA ALA A 35 -10.05 -0.06 -4.98
C ALA A 35 -10.62 0.70 -6.18
N THR A 36 -10.87 0.02 -7.30
CA THR A 36 -11.53 0.63 -8.48
C THR A 36 -13.04 0.76 -8.28
N PHE A 37 -13.62 -0.10 -7.45
CA PHE A 37 -15.06 -0.20 -7.24
C PHE A 37 -15.53 0.43 -5.93
N SER A 38 -14.65 0.49 -4.93
CA SER A 38 -14.95 0.91 -3.57
C SER A 38 -14.03 2.03 -3.14
N LYS A 39 -14.63 3.12 -2.64
CA LYS A 39 -13.91 4.32 -2.20
C LYS A 39 -13.12 4.06 -0.91
N GLU A 40 -13.57 3.09 -0.11
CA GLU A 40 -12.88 2.61 1.08
C GLU A 40 -11.59 1.88 0.70
N ASP A 41 -11.69 0.94 -0.25
CA ASP A 41 -10.52 0.23 -0.78
C ASP A 41 -9.57 1.17 -1.53
N SER A 42 -10.07 2.22 -2.21
CA SER A 42 -9.20 3.27 -2.80
C SER A 42 -8.39 4.01 -1.73
N GLY A 43 -9.03 4.34 -0.61
CA GLY A 43 -8.36 4.99 0.52
C GLY A 43 -7.30 4.08 1.13
N LEU A 44 -7.63 2.79 1.31
CA LEU A 44 -6.71 1.78 1.83
C LEU A 44 -5.48 1.63 0.91
N LEU A 45 -5.68 1.51 -0.40
CA LEU A 45 -4.58 1.45 -1.37
C LEU A 45 -3.66 2.68 -1.27
N GLY A 46 -4.26 3.88 -1.16
CA GLY A 46 -3.50 5.12 -0.99
C GLY A 46 -2.66 5.16 0.29
N GLN A 47 -3.19 4.63 1.39
CA GLN A 47 -2.49 4.55 2.68
C GLN A 47 -1.27 3.60 2.60
N TRP A 48 -1.43 2.45 1.95
CA TRP A 48 -0.32 1.51 1.73
C TRP A 48 0.78 2.08 0.83
N LEU A 49 0.41 2.81 -0.23
CA LEU A 49 1.39 3.50 -1.08
C LEU A 49 2.10 4.64 -0.33
N ALA A 50 1.41 5.34 0.56
CA ALA A 50 2.02 6.36 1.42
C ALA A 50 3.00 5.75 2.42
N PHE A 51 2.64 4.63 3.06
CA PHE A 51 3.54 3.86 3.92
C PHE A 51 4.78 3.37 3.16
N ALA A 52 4.60 2.86 1.95
CA ALA A 52 5.71 2.40 1.13
C ALA A 52 6.62 3.54 0.65
N ARG A 53 6.08 4.74 0.43
CA ARG A 53 6.88 5.95 0.18
C ARG A 53 7.76 6.30 1.38
N ASP A 54 7.20 6.26 2.58
CA ASP A 54 7.96 6.46 3.83
C ASP A 54 9.08 5.41 3.97
N LYS A 55 8.74 4.12 3.83
CA LYS A 55 9.68 3.00 3.89
C LYS A 55 10.75 3.01 2.81
N ALA A 56 10.46 3.51 1.62
CA ALA A 56 11.44 3.73 0.55
C ALA A 56 12.46 4.84 0.88
N GLY A 57 12.35 5.48 2.05
CA GLY A 57 13.21 6.59 2.47
C GLY A 57 12.82 7.91 1.84
N VAL A 58 11.59 8.04 1.30
CA VAL A 58 11.07 9.29 0.74
C VAL A 58 10.39 10.16 1.81
N ALA A 59 9.96 9.57 2.93
CA ALA A 59 9.53 10.30 4.11
C ALA A 59 10.11 9.59 5.35
N ALA A 60 10.57 10.38 6.31
CA ALA A 60 11.28 9.89 7.47
C ALA A 60 10.28 9.62 8.60
N GLY A 61 9.90 8.35 8.76
CA GLY A 61 9.54 7.71 10.02
C GLY A 61 8.16 7.99 10.57
N ILE A 62 7.31 6.95 10.64
CA ILE A 62 6.29 6.82 11.69
C ILE A 62 6.18 5.35 12.14
N GLU A 63 6.17 5.20 13.47
CA GLU A 63 6.00 3.98 14.25
C GLU A 63 4.66 3.27 13.99
N GLU A 64 4.71 1.97 14.19
CA GLU A 64 3.61 1.00 14.19
C GLU A 64 2.43 1.43 15.06
N ASP A 65 1.23 1.60 14.50
CA ASP A 65 -0.01 1.43 15.27
C ASP A 65 -1.22 1.11 14.37
N GLY A 66 -1.78 -0.08 14.56
CA GLY A 66 -3.22 -0.35 14.42
C GLY A 66 -3.81 -0.55 13.02
N PHE A 67 -3.63 -1.73 12.41
CA PHE A 67 -4.59 -2.24 11.42
C PHE A 67 -5.27 -3.52 11.96
N GLY A 68 -6.30 -3.30 12.78
CA GLY A 68 -7.29 -4.30 13.25
C GLY A 68 -8.71 -3.88 12.82
N PRO A 69 -9.68 -4.81 12.84
CA PRO A 69 -10.78 -4.90 11.87
C PRO A 69 -11.84 -3.79 11.98
N GLN A 70 -12.39 -3.36 10.83
CA GLN A 70 -13.58 -2.50 10.79
C GLN A 70 -14.86 -3.29 11.12
N PRO A 71 -15.72 -2.82 12.05
CA PRO A 71 -17.05 -3.38 12.29
C PRO A 71 -18.06 -2.91 11.23
N GLN A 72 -19.01 -3.82 10.90
CA GLN A 72 -20.10 -3.65 9.93
C GLN A 72 -21.10 -2.53 10.26
#